data_AF-A0A1R3X8R0-F1
#
_entry.id   AF-A0A1R3X8R0-F1
#
_cell.length_a   1.000
_cell.length_b   1.000
_cell.length_c   1.000
_cell.angle_alpha   90.00
_cell.angle_beta   90.00
_cell.angle_gamma   90.00
#
_symmetry.space_group_name_H-M   'P 1'
#
loop_
_entity.id
_entity.type
_entity.pdbx_description
1 polymer ?
#
loop_
_entity_poly.entity_id
_entity_poly.type
_entity_poly.pdbx_seq_one_letter_code
_entity_poly.pdbx_strand_id
1 'polypeptide(L)'
;MPDITPNLELPFIMPAQAQKHVTHNEAIELLDMIVQLTVESTGATTPPASANEGQAWVLGTSPSGAWAGQAGKIAAWRGGGWLFATPREGWMAWVKDDSELQVFTGSIWATLAGTAA
;
A
#
# COMPACT_ATOMS: atom_id res chain seq x y z
N MET A 1 -19.92 8.21 16.44
CA MET A 1 -18.43 8.28 16.43
C MET A 1 -18.00 7.43 15.25
N PRO A 2 -16.95 7.79 14.49
CA PRO A 2 -16.45 6.94 13.43
C PRO A 2 -15.83 5.67 14.03
N ASP A 3 -16.14 4.51 13.47
CA ASP A 3 -15.67 3.19 13.94
C ASP A 3 -14.31 2.80 13.31
N ILE A 4 -13.65 3.76 12.66
CA ILE A 4 -12.37 3.61 11.96
C ILE A 4 -11.43 4.78 12.28
N THR A 5 -10.13 4.54 12.18
CA THR A 5 -9.11 5.59 12.34
C THR A 5 -9.17 6.61 11.21
N PRO A 6 -8.91 7.90 11.47
CA PRO A 6 -9.11 8.97 10.49
C PRO A 6 -8.15 8.90 9.29
N ASN A 7 -6.90 8.49 9.52
CA ASN A 7 -5.83 8.59 8.53
C ASN A 7 -5.64 7.32 7.71
N LEU A 8 -5.95 6.16 8.27
CA LEU A 8 -5.65 4.85 7.67
C LEU A 8 -6.89 3.96 7.54
N GLU A 9 -8.07 4.45 7.98
CA GLU A 9 -9.34 3.72 7.96
C GLU A 9 -9.30 2.35 8.67
N LEU A 10 -8.32 2.16 9.56
CA LEU A 10 -8.21 0.96 10.38
C LEU A 10 -9.42 0.81 11.30
N PRO A 11 -10.07 -0.34 11.37
CA PRO A 11 -11.20 -0.57 12.25
C PRO A 11 -10.79 -0.49 13.73
N PHE A 12 -11.57 0.22 14.54
CA PHE A 12 -11.44 0.16 16.00
C PHE A 12 -11.98 -1.16 16.54
N ILE A 13 -11.40 -1.65 17.64
CA ILE A 13 -11.95 -2.80 18.37
C ILE A 13 -13.19 -2.33 19.13
N MET A 14 -14.36 -2.63 18.59
CA MET A 14 -15.64 -2.31 19.21
C MET A 14 -16.09 -3.39 20.21
N PRO A 15 -16.89 -3.03 21.23
CA PRO A 15 -17.55 -4.02 22.07
C PRO A 15 -18.49 -4.90 21.23
N ALA A 16 -18.62 -6.18 21.61
CA ALA A 16 -19.48 -7.18 20.96
C ALA A 16 -19.17 -7.47 19.47
N GLN A 17 -18.00 -7.09 18.97
CA GLN A 17 -17.57 -7.47 17.63
C GLN A 17 -17.31 -8.97 17.55
N ALA A 18 -17.99 -9.65 16.62
CA ALA A 18 -17.67 -11.03 16.28
C ALA A 18 -16.27 -11.11 15.66
N GLN A 19 -15.47 -12.10 16.08
CA GLN A 19 -14.14 -12.35 15.52
C GLN A 19 -13.19 -11.14 15.50
N LYS A 20 -13.17 -10.32 16.56
CA LYS A 20 -12.28 -9.14 16.69
C LYS A 20 -10.81 -9.35 16.32
N HIS A 21 -10.31 -10.58 16.47
CA HIS A 21 -8.94 -10.94 16.10
C HIS A 21 -8.74 -10.92 14.58
N VAL A 22 -9.74 -11.30 13.77
CA VAL A 22 -9.64 -11.28 12.31
C VAL A 22 -9.50 -9.84 11.80
N THR A 23 -10.44 -8.96 12.18
CA THR A 23 -10.41 -7.56 11.76
C THR A 23 -9.21 -6.80 12.33
N HIS A 24 -8.75 -7.17 13.52
CA HIS A 24 -7.56 -6.56 14.10
C HIS A 24 -6.29 -7.01 13.35
N ASN A 25 -6.21 -8.28 12.96
CA ASN A 25 -5.09 -8.78 12.16
C ASN A 25 -5.07 -8.13 10.78
N GLU A 26 -6.22 -7.94 10.13
CA GLU A 26 -6.29 -7.19 8.87
C GLU A 26 -5.75 -5.75 9.00
N ALA A 27 -6.05 -5.08 10.12
CA ALA A 27 -5.51 -3.75 10.42
C ALA A 27 -3.98 -3.78 10.62
N ILE A 28 -3.46 -4.83 11.26
CA ILE A 28 -2.02 -5.03 11.46
C ILE A 28 -1.31 -5.30 10.13
N GLU A 29 -1.88 -6.15 9.28
CA GLU A 29 -1.35 -6.43 7.93
C GLU A 29 -1.29 -5.14 7.08
N LEU A 30 -2.33 -4.30 7.17
CA LEU A 30 -2.32 -2.99 6.50
C LEU A 30 -1.21 -2.09 7.05
N LEU A 31 -1.01 -2.07 8.38
CA LEU A 31 0.05 -1.29 9.01
C LEU A 31 1.45 -1.79 8.61
N ASP A 32 1.69 -3.11 8.61
CA ASP A 32 2.97 -3.71 8.18
C ASP A 32 3.31 -3.36 6.73
N MET A 33 2.29 -3.26 5.88
CA MET A 33 2.48 -2.85 4.49
C MET A 33 2.86 -1.37 4.33
N ILE A 34 2.26 -0.47 5.09
CA ILE A 34 2.38 0.98 4.86
C ILE A 34 3.43 1.68 5.73
N VAL A 35 3.72 1.14 6.91
CA VAL A 35 4.73 1.70 7.81
C VAL A 35 6.10 1.39 7.22
N GLN A 36 6.87 2.43 6.91
CA GLN A 36 8.14 2.31 6.17
C GLN A 36 7.98 1.64 4.80
N LEU A 37 6.89 2.00 4.09
CA LEU A 37 6.56 1.48 2.78
C LEU A 37 7.78 1.46 1.84
N THR A 38 8.10 0.27 1.37
CA THR A 38 9.11 0.02 0.34
C THR A 38 8.45 -0.71 -0.81
N VAL A 39 8.58 -0.17 -2.01
CA VAL A 39 8.02 -0.76 -3.22
C VAL A 39 9.14 -1.14 -4.17
N GLU A 40 8.93 -2.21 -4.91
CA GLU A 40 9.86 -2.63 -5.97
C GLU A 40 9.87 -1.57 -7.08
N SER A 41 8.69 -1.15 -7.55
CA SER A 41 8.58 -0.14 -8.62
C SER A 41 7.28 0.66 -8.55
N THR A 42 7.25 1.76 -9.30
CA THR A 42 6.05 2.58 -9.50
C THR A 42 5.56 2.52 -10.94
N GLY A 43 4.22 2.54 -11.11
CA GLY A 43 3.59 2.44 -12.42
C GLY A 43 3.48 1.01 -12.97
N ALA A 44 3.66 -0.02 -12.15
CA ALA A 44 3.58 -1.42 -12.58
C ALA A 44 2.15 -1.78 -13.04
N THR A 45 2.03 -2.43 -14.20
CA THR A 45 0.71 -2.80 -14.78
C THR A 45 0.50 -4.32 -14.89
N THR A 46 1.55 -5.10 -14.66
CA THR A 46 1.50 -6.57 -14.73
C THR A 46 2.06 -7.17 -13.45
N PRO A 47 1.33 -8.08 -12.79
CA PRO A 47 1.85 -8.76 -11.62
C PRO A 47 3.08 -9.59 -11.98
N PRO A 48 4.11 -9.65 -11.10
CA PRO A 48 5.25 -10.52 -11.31
C PRO A 48 4.79 -11.98 -11.32
N ALA A 49 5.49 -12.83 -12.06
CA ALA A 49 5.20 -14.27 -12.11
C ALA A 49 5.39 -14.94 -10.74
N SER A 50 6.24 -14.38 -9.88
CA SER A 50 6.44 -14.82 -8.50
C SER A 50 6.76 -13.61 -7.64
N ALA A 51 5.91 -13.33 -6.66
CA ALA A 51 6.13 -12.33 -5.64
C ALA A 51 6.53 -13.02 -4.33
N ASN A 52 7.49 -12.44 -3.63
CA ASN A 52 7.86 -12.84 -2.28
C ASN A 52 7.01 -12.10 -1.24
N GLU A 53 6.85 -12.72 -0.08
CA GLU A 53 6.16 -12.12 1.05
C GLU A 53 6.74 -10.75 1.40
N GLY A 54 5.86 -9.75 1.47
CA GLY A 54 6.20 -8.36 1.81
C GLY A 54 6.68 -7.50 0.65
N GLN A 55 6.80 -8.04 -0.56
CA GLN A 55 7.02 -7.18 -1.73
C GLN A 55 5.77 -6.38 -2.09
N ALA A 56 5.98 -5.14 -2.53
CA ALA A 56 4.91 -4.23 -2.90
C ALA A 56 5.23 -3.47 -4.18
N TRP A 57 4.18 -3.02 -4.89
CA TRP A 57 4.26 -2.26 -6.14
C TRP A 57 3.22 -1.14 -6.12
N VAL A 58 3.58 0.02 -6.66
CA VAL A 58 2.57 1.04 -7.00
C VAL A 58 2.04 0.76 -8.40
N LEU A 59 0.74 0.57 -8.51
CA LEU A 59 0.09 0.20 -9.75
C LEU A 59 -0.11 1.41 -10.69
N GLY A 60 0.13 1.17 -11.98
CA GLY A 60 -0.12 2.13 -13.04
C GLY A 60 -1.62 2.35 -13.32
N THR A 61 -1.90 2.99 -14.46
CA THR A 61 -3.27 3.39 -14.84
C THR A 61 -4.13 2.24 -15.36
N SER A 62 -3.51 1.20 -15.92
CA SER A 62 -4.22 0.06 -16.53
C SER A 62 -3.60 -1.28 -16.10
N PRO A 63 -3.71 -1.66 -14.81
CA PRO A 63 -3.22 -2.95 -14.34
C PRO A 63 -4.06 -4.12 -14.88
N SER A 64 -3.42 -5.27 -15.01
CA SER A 64 -3.97 -6.48 -15.63
C SER A 64 -3.85 -7.70 -14.71
N GLY A 65 -4.48 -8.82 -15.12
CA GLY A 65 -4.45 -10.08 -14.36
C GLY A 65 -5.03 -9.92 -12.96
N ALA A 66 -4.31 -10.39 -11.94
CA ALA A 66 -4.73 -10.29 -10.54
C ALA A 66 -4.83 -8.84 -10.03
N TRP A 67 -4.23 -7.87 -10.72
CA TRP A 67 -4.27 -6.45 -10.37
C TRP A 67 -5.37 -5.68 -11.11
N ALA A 68 -6.15 -6.33 -11.98
CA ALA A 68 -7.20 -5.68 -12.76
C ALA A 68 -8.20 -4.93 -11.86
N GLY A 69 -8.51 -3.68 -12.22
CA GLY A 69 -9.42 -2.81 -11.46
C GLY A 69 -8.79 -2.12 -10.24
N GLN A 70 -7.49 -2.32 -9.97
CA GLN A 70 -6.78 -1.73 -8.84
C GLN A 70 -5.84 -0.58 -9.26
N ALA A 71 -6.19 0.15 -10.33
CA ALA A 71 -5.37 1.24 -10.85
C ALA A 71 -5.03 2.28 -9.77
N GLY A 72 -3.76 2.73 -9.74
CA GLY A 72 -3.27 3.73 -8.79
C GLY A 72 -3.15 3.27 -7.34
N LYS A 73 -3.45 2.00 -7.02
CA LYS A 73 -3.28 1.44 -5.67
C LYS A 73 -1.87 0.91 -5.45
N ILE A 74 -1.52 0.68 -4.20
CA ILE A 74 -0.37 -0.14 -3.80
C ILE A 74 -0.85 -1.59 -3.73
N ALA A 75 -0.15 -2.49 -4.39
CA ALA A 75 -0.37 -3.93 -4.30
C ALA A 75 0.79 -4.59 -3.57
N ALA A 76 0.53 -5.30 -2.48
CA ALA A 76 1.54 -6.05 -1.73
C ALA A 76 1.19 -7.54 -1.69
N TRP A 77 2.20 -8.39 -1.73
CA TRP A 77 2.03 -9.83 -1.57
C TRP A 77 2.08 -10.21 -0.09
N ARG A 78 0.94 -10.65 0.45
CA ARG A 78 0.74 -10.98 1.86
C ARG A 78 -0.07 -12.26 2.04
N GLY A 79 0.39 -13.15 2.91
CA GLY A 79 -0.36 -14.35 3.31
C GLY A 79 -0.77 -15.24 2.13
N GLY A 80 -0.01 -15.23 1.03
CA GLY A 80 -0.32 -15.98 -0.19
C GLY A 80 -1.33 -15.31 -1.14
N GLY A 81 -1.63 -14.02 -0.96
CA GLY A 81 -2.51 -13.25 -1.83
C GLY A 81 -2.08 -11.78 -1.99
N TRP A 82 -2.86 -11.05 -2.80
CA TRP A 82 -2.64 -9.62 -3.01
C TRP A 82 -3.46 -8.79 -2.02
N LEU A 83 -2.77 -8.02 -1.19
CA LEU A 83 -3.35 -6.95 -0.38
C LEU A 83 -3.24 -5.64 -1.15
N PHE A 84 -4.32 -4.86 -1.20
CA PHE A 84 -4.35 -3.57 -1.90
C PHE A 84 -4.66 -2.42 -0.95
N ALA A 85 -3.91 -1.33 -1.06
CA ALA A 85 -4.21 -0.06 -0.38
C ALA A 85 -4.32 1.10 -1.36
N THR A 86 -5.27 2.00 -1.08
CA THR A 86 -5.35 3.29 -1.77
C THR A 86 -4.39 4.27 -1.09
N PRO A 87 -3.35 4.79 -1.78
CA PRO A 87 -2.46 5.77 -1.19
C PRO A 87 -3.18 7.09 -0.91
N ARG A 88 -2.76 7.79 0.14
CA ARG A 88 -3.27 9.12 0.49
C ARG A 88 -2.16 10.15 0.32
N GLU A 89 -2.54 11.40 0.05
CA GLU A 89 -1.58 12.50 -0.08
C GLU A 89 -0.61 12.55 1.11
N GLY A 90 0.68 12.73 0.82
CA GLY A 90 1.76 12.74 1.80
C GLY A 90 2.32 11.36 2.17
N TRP A 91 1.75 10.26 1.67
CA TRP A 91 2.38 8.94 1.83
C TRP A 91 3.74 8.90 1.14
N MET A 92 4.70 8.26 1.79
CA MET A 92 6.07 8.13 1.30
C MET A 92 6.39 6.67 1.04
N ALA A 93 7.16 6.39 -0.01
CA ALA A 93 7.63 5.06 -0.34
C ALA A 93 9.07 5.11 -0.83
N TRP A 94 9.91 4.21 -0.33
CA TRP A 94 11.20 3.94 -0.97
C TRP A 94 10.96 3.08 -2.21
N VAL A 95 11.37 3.58 -3.38
CA VAL A 95 11.24 2.86 -4.65
C VAL A 95 12.58 2.22 -4.98
N LYS A 96 12.62 0.89 -4.99
CA LYS A 96 13.87 0.14 -5.19
C LYS A 96 14.46 0.32 -6.59
N ASP A 97 13.61 0.23 -7.63
CA ASP A 97 14.04 0.38 -9.03
C ASP A 97 14.71 1.73 -9.29
N ASP A 98 14.15 2.81 -8.71
CA ASP A 98 14.67 4.17 -8.87
C ASP A 98 15.74 4.52 -7.82
N SER A 99 15.83 3.75 -6.72
CA SER A 99 16.66 4.05 -5.54
C SER A 99 16.38 5.45 -4.96
N GLU A 100 15.11 5.81 -4.90
CA GLU A 100 14.64 7.14 -4.49
C GLU A 100 13.47 7.06 -3.52
N LEU A 101 13.35 8.07 -2.65
CA LEU A 101 12.16 8.29 -1.84
C LEU A 101 11.13 9.07 -2.67
N GLN A 102 9.95 8.51 -2.88
CA GLN A 102 8.84 9.18 -3.56
C GLN A 102 7.72 9.51 -2.58
N VAL A 103 7.03 10.63 -2.82
CA VAL A 103 5.84 11.07 -2.07
C VAL A 103 4.64 11.08 -2.99
N PHE A 104 3.51 10.56 -2.52
CA PHE A 104 2.25 10.66 -3.21
C PHE A 104 1.64 12.05 -3.04
N THR A 105 1.44 12.76 -4.15
CA THR A 105 0.90 14.14 -4.20
C THR A 105 -0.62 14.21 -4.17
N GLY A 106 -1.30 13.07 -3.96
CA GLY A 106 -2.76 12.94 -4.12
C GLY A 106 -3.19 12.58 -5.55
N SER A 107 -2.28 12.62 -6.52
CA SER A 107 -2.53 12.19 -7.90
C SER A 107 -1.42 11.31 -8.45
N ILE A 108 -0.16 11.68 -8.20
CA ILE A 108 1.03 10.96 -8.69
C ILE A 108 2.04 10.75 -7.57
N TRP A 109 2.86 9.72 -7.73
CA TRP A 109 4.09 9.56 -6.95
C TRP A 109 5.18 10.43 -7.59
N ALA A 110 5.83 11.26 -6.78
CA ALA A 110 6.87 12.17 -7.22
C ALA A 110 8.10 12.04 -6.32
N THR A 111 9.30 12.06 -6.90
CA THR A 111 10.56 12.02 -6.16
C THR A 111 10.67 13.18 -5.19
N LEU A 112 10.97 12.87 -3.93
CA LEU A 112 11.38 13.84 -2.94
C LEU A 112 12.83 14.24 -3.22
N ALA A 113 13.02 15.20 -4.11
CA ALA A 113 14.36 15.73 -4.38
C ALA A 113 14.92 16.35 -3.09
N GLY A 114 16.01 15.77 -2.58
CA GLY A 114 16.77 16.38 -1.50
C GLY A 114 17.47 17.61 -2.06
N THR A 115 17.12 18.79 -1.56
CA THR A 115 17.98 19.97 -1.75
C THR A 115 19.25 19.71 -0.93
N ALA A 116 20.29 19.16 -1.56
CA ALA A 116 21.61 19.15 -0.97
C ALA A 116 22.08 20.60 -0.85
N ALA A 117 22.22 21.08 0.39
CA ALA A 117 22.86 22.34 0.71
C ALA A 117 24.38 22.20 0.64
#